data_AF-A0A7U3WBK8-F1
#
_entry.id   AF-A0A7U3WBK8-F1
#
_cell.length_a   1.000
_cell.length_b   1.000
_cell.length_c   1.000
_cell.angle_alpha   90.00
_cell.angle_beta   90.00
_cell.angle_gamma   90.00
#
_symmetry.space_group_name_H-M   'P 1'
#
loop_
_entity.id
_entity.type
_entity.pdbx_description
1 polymer ?
#
loop_
_entity_poly.entity_id
_entity_poly.type
_entity_poly.pdbx_seq_one_letter_code
_entity_poly.pdbx_strand_id
1 'polypeptide(L)'
;MALGGGLVLLGVVGLGIVEVLAGPPYGAAPTTNDAGEVVATPMVDANLRVFLVVAGLVVLLAWQVYRMAGTAGGEDTTQRVEMTAD
;
A
#
# COMPACT_ATOMS: atom_id res chain seq x y z
N MET A 1 -2.21 3.11 -11.32
CA MET A 1 -3.10 3.53 -10.22
C MET A 1 -3.74 2.35 -9.50
N ALA A 2 -4.60 1.56 -10.15
CA ALA A 2 -5.25 0.41 -9.52
C ALA A 2 -4.27 -0.61 -8.91
N LEU A 3 -3.14 -0.87 -9.59
CA LEU A 3 -2.12 -1.79 -9.09
C LEU A 3 -1.50 -1.32 -7.76
N GLY A 4 -1.02 -0.07 -7.68
CA GLY A 4 -0.38 0.45 -6.47
C GLY A 4 -1.33 0.54 -5.29
N GLY A 5 -2.54 1.06 -5.49
CA GLY A 5 -3.59 1.05 -4.46
C GLY A 5 -4.01 -0.37 -4.07
N GLY A 6 -4.12 -1.28 -5.04
CA GLY A 6 -4.44 -2.69 -4.80
C GLY A 6 -3.40 -3.40 -3.95
N LEU A 7 -2.11 -3.16 -4.18
CA LEU A 7 -1.03 -3.72 -3.36
C LEU A 7 -1.07 -3.22 -1.92
N VAL A 8 -1.33 -1.92 -1.71
CA VAL A 8 -1.53 -1.35 -0.37
C VAL A 8 -2.73 -1.99 0.33
N LEU A 9 -3.88 -2.06 -0.34
CA LEU A 9 -5.09 -2.68 0.23
C LEU A 9 -4.92 -4.17 0.51
N LEU A 10 -4.19 -4.89 -0.35
CA LEU A 10 -3.90 -6.30 -0.15
C LEU A 10 -3.01 -6.51 1.09
N GLY A 11 -1.94 -5.73 1.25
CA GLY A 11 -1.04 -5.82 2.39
C GLY A 11 -1.69 -5.44 3.73
N VAL A 12 -2.58 -4.44 3.71
CA VAL A 12 -3.28 -3.96 4.92
C VAL A 12 -4.53 -4.79 5.20
N VAL A 13 -5.52 -4.72 4.30
CA VAL A 13 -6.86 -5.25 4.52
C VAL A 13 -6.93 -6.72 4.12
N GLY A 14 -6.39 -7.09 2.96
CA GLY A 14 -6.47 -8.46 2.46
C GLY A 14 -5.80 -9.46 3.41
N LEU A 15 -4.53 -9.24 3.74
CA LEU A 15 -3.81 -10.08 4.70
C LEU A 15 -4.36 -9.93 6.13
N GLY A 16 -4.95 -8.79 6.48
CA GLY A 16 -5.69 -8.62 7.73
C GLY A 16 -6.91 -9.53 7.84
N ILE A 17 -7.72 -9.63 6.78
CA ILE A 17 -8.86 -10.53 6.71
C ILE A 17 -8.41 -11.98 6.81
N VAL A 18 -7.36 -12.36 6.06
CA VAL A 18 -6.80 -13.72 6.11
C VAL A 18 -6.33 -14.07 7.53
N GLU A 19 -5.70 -13.14 8.23
CA GLU A 19 -5.27 -13.32 9.62
C GLU A 19 -6.43 -13.55 10.58
N VAL A 20 -7.53 -12.81 10.43
CA VAL A 20 -8.70 -12.96 11.30
C VAL A 20 -9.43 -14.28 11.04
N LEU A 21 -9.49 -14.72 9.78
CA LEU A 21 -10.25 -15.92 9.39
C LEU A 21 -9.47 -17.23 9.58
N ALA A 22 -8.16 -17.20 9.36
CA ALA A 22 -7.32 -18.41 9.32
C ALA A 22 -6.12 -18.36 10.27
N GLY A 23 -5.85 -17.23 10.92
CA GLY A 23 -4.78 -17.10 11.90
C GLY A 23 -5.11 -17.73 13.26
N PRO A 24 -4.13 -17.71 14.18
CA PRO A 24 -4.35 -18.20 15.53
C PRO A 24 -5.42 -17.38 16.27
N PRO A 25 -6.11 -17.97 17.27
CA PRO A 25 -7.15 -17.28 18.01
C PRO A 25 -6.56 -16.10 18.81
N TYR A 26 -6.99 -14.89 18.47
CA TYR A 26 -6.66 -13.67 19.21
C TYR A 26 -7.68 -13.47 20.33
N GLY A 27 -7.31 -13.87 21.55
CA GLY A 27 -8.12 -13.70 22.76
C GLY A 27 -7.68 -12.49 23.60
N ALA A 28 -8.53 -12.08 24.55
CA ALA A 28 -8.20 -11.03 25.52
C ALA A 28 -7.18 -11.49 26.58
N ALA A 29 -7.06 -12.81 26.78
CA ALA A 29 -6.04 -13.40 27.64
C ALA A 29 -4.76 -13.67 26.82
N PRO A 30 -3.57 -13.32 27.33
CA PRO A 30 -2.31 -13.67 26.68
C PRO A 30 -2.19 -15.18 26.50
N THR A 31 -1.81 -15.63 25.30
CA THR A 31 -1.44 -17.03 25.07
C THR A 31 0.02 -17.22 25.50
N THR A 32 0.21 -17.95 26.59
CA THR A 32 1.53 -18.19 27.19
C THR A 32 1.90 -19.67 27.24
N ASN A 33 3.20 -19.97 27.23
CA ASN A 33 3.70 -21.32 27.53
C ASN A 33 3.73 -21.60 29.05
N ASP A 34 4.21 -22.79 29.45
CA ASP A 34 4.31 -23.21 30.85
C ASP A 34 5.27 -22.34 31.69
N ALA A 35 6.16 -21.58 31.03
CA ALA A 35 7.05 -20.62 31.66
C ALA A 35 6.46 -19.20 31.77
N GLY A 36 5.24 -18.98 31.25
CA GLY A 36 4.58 -17.67 31.24
C GLY A 36 5.02 -16.73 30.11
N GLU A 37 5.80 -17.21 29.13
CA GLU A 37 6.24 -16.41 27.99
C GLU A 37 5.12 -16.32 26.95
N VAL A 38 4.90 -15.12 26.38
CA VAL A 38 3.88 -14.90 25.35
C VAL A 38 4.31 -15.55 24.04
N VAL A 39 3.50 -16.47 23.53
CA VAL A 39 3.77 -17.25 22.30
C VAL A 39 2.80 -16.89 21.15
N ALA A 40 2.04 -15.81 21.30
CA ALA A 40 1.19 -15.29 20.22
C ALA A 40 2.06 -14.75 19.07
N THR A 41 2.14 -15.49 17.97
CA THR A 41 2.78 -15.04 16.74
C THR A 41 1.77 -14.93 15.60
N PRO A 42 1.78 -13.84 14.82
CA PRO A 42 0.89 -13.70 13.68
C PRO A 42 1.17 -14.76 12.61
N MET A 43 0.10 -15.21 11.94
CA MET A 43 0.21 -16.21 10.86
C MET A 43 0.97 -15.66 9.66
N VAL A 44 0.71 -14.40 9.30
CA VAL A 44 1.39 -13.76 8.18
C VAL A 44 2.51 -12.86 8.68
N ASP A 45 3.74 -13.16 8.25
CA ASP A 45 4.96 -12.42 8.58
C ASP A 45 4.80 -10.91 8.34
N ALA A 46 5.24 -10.13 9.33
CA ALA A 46 5.14 -8.68 9.31
C ALA A 46 5.89 -8.06 8.12
N ASN A 47 7.04 -8.63 7.74
CA ASN A 47 7.84 -8.14 6.62
C ASN A 47 7.12 -8.33 5.28
N LEU A 48 6.37 -9.43 5.10
CA LEU A 48 5.60 -9.64 3.88
C LEU A 48 4.48 -8.61 3.76
N ARG A 49 3.79 -8.30 4.86
CA ARG A 49 2.75 -7.27 4.90
C ARG A 49 3.32 -5.90 4.54
N VAL A 50 4.43 -5.52 5.17
CA VAL A 50 5.12 -4.26 4.92
C VAL A 50 5.63 -4.19 3.49
N PHE A 51 6.21 -5.28 2.97
CA PHE A 51 6.71 -5.35 1.61
C PHE A 51 5.63 -5.04 0.59
N LEU A 52 4.43 -5.63 0.71
CA LEU A 52 3.32 -5.36 -0.21
C LEU A 52 2.88 -3.89 -0.18
N VAL A 53 2.80 -3.31 1.02
CA VAL A 53 2.43 -1.89 1.18
C VAL A 53 3.49 -0.99 0.54
N VAL A 54 4.77 -1.21 0.87
CA VAL A 54 5.88 -0.44 0.31
C VAL A 54 5.95 -0.59 -1.21
N ALA A 55 5.78 -1.79 -1.76
CA ALA A 55 5.73 -2.01 -3.19
C ALA A 55 4.60 -1.22 -3.86
N GLY A 56 3.41 -1.19 -3.24
CA GLY A 56 2.29 -0.37 -3.71
C GLY A 56 2.61 1.12 -3.72
N LEU A 57 3.25 1.63 -2.67
CA LEU A 57 3.68 3.02 -2.58
C LEU A 57 4.74 3.36 -3.63
N VAL A 58 5.71 2.47 -3.87
CA VAL A 58 6.72 2.65 -4.93
C VAL A 58 6.08 2.75 -6.30
N VAL A 59 5.08 1.90 -6.61
CA VAL A 59 4.34 1.97 -7.88
C VAL A 59 3.59 3.29 -8.02
N LEU A 60 2.95 3.76 -6.95
CA LEU A 60 2.25 5.06 -6.95
C LEU A 60 3.23 6.22 -7.14
N LEU A 61 4.34 6.22 -6.42
CA LEU A 61 5.38 7.24 -6.52
C LEU A 61 5.95 7.29 -7.95
N ALA A 62 6.31 6.15 -8.52
CA ALA A 62 6.82 6.06 -9.88
C ALA A 62 5.83 6.61 -10.90
N TRP A 63 4.53 6.34 -10.73
CA TRP A 63 3.50 6.92 -11.60
C TRP A 63 3.42 8.44 -11.48
N GLN A 64 3.51 9.00 -10.26
CA GLN A 64 3.48 10.45 -10.07
C GLN A 64 4.69 11.12 -10.71
N VAL A 65 5.88 10.54 -10.54
CA VAL A 65 7.12 11.02 -11.18
C VAL A 65 6.99 10.98 -12.71
N TYR A 66 6.49 9.87 -13.26
CA TYR A 66 6.24 9.75 -14.71
C TYR A 66 5.29 10.83 -15.22
N ARG A 67 4.18 11.07 -14.49
CA ARG A 67 3.20 12.10 -14.87
C ARG A 67 3.81 13.50 -14.83
N MET A 68 4.53 13.84 -13.76
CA MET A 68 5.17 15.15 -13.61
C MET A 68 6.21 15.42 -14.70
N ALA A 69 6.99 14.39 -15.07
CA ALA A 69 7.93 14.49 -16.18
C ALA A 69 7.23 14.73 -17.53
N GLY A 70 6.03 14.15 -17.73
CA GLY A 70 5.23 14.34 -18.94
C GLY A 70 4.52 15.69 -19.03
N THR A 71 4.12 16.30 -17.90
CA THR A 71 3.42 17.60 -17.88
C THR A 71 4.34 18.80 -18.06
N ALA A 72 5.64 18.66 -17.77
CA ALA A 72 6.63 19.74 -17.86
C ALA A 72 6.86 20.31 -19.28
N GLY A 73 6.20 19.78 -20.32
CA GLY A 73 6.29 20.28 -21.70
C GLY A 73 4.95 20.65 -22.35
N GLY A 74 3.83 20.62 -21.62
CA GLY A 74 2.48 20.64 -22.23
C GLY A 74 1.65 21.90 -22.04
N GLU A 75 2.03 22.82 -21.15
CA GLU A 75 1.13 23.91 -20.71
C GLU A 75 1.28 25.21 -21.53
N ASP A 76 2.35 25.37 -22.32
CA ASP A 76 2.55 26.60 -23.10
C ASP A 76 1.75 26.67 -24.41
N THR A 77 1.29 25.53 -24.95
CA THR A 77 0.67 25.50 -26.29
C THR A 77 -0.80 25.90 -26.26
N THR A 78 -1.54 25.54 -25.22
CA THR A 78 -2.99 25.81 -25.17
C THR A 78 -3.28 27.28 -24.88
N GLN A 79 -2.49 27.94 -24.03
CA GLN A 79 -2.70 29.35 -23.68
C GLN A 79 -2.29 30.32 -24.80
N ARG A 80 -1.30 29.96 -25.63
CA ARG A 80 -0.85 30.81 -26.76
C ARG A 80 -1.86 30.84 -27.91
N VAL A 81 -2.60 29.76 -28.14
CA VAL A 81 -3.60 29.69 -29.21
C VAL A 81 -4.81 30.58 -28.91
N GLU A 82 -5.20 30.69 -27.64
CA GLU A 82 -6.29 31.56 -27.20
C GLU A 82 -5.93 33.05 -27.25
N MET A 83 -4.67 33.40 -26.95
CA MET A 83 -4.19 34.79 -26.94
C MET A 83 -3.84 35.34 -28.34
N THR A 84 -3.79 34.50 -29.38
CA THR A 84 -3.55 34.93 -30.78
C THR A 84 -4.86 35.09 -31.57
N ALA A 85 -6.00 34.80 -30.96
CA ALA A 85 -7.32 34.81 -31.59
C ALA A 85 -8.17 36.07 -31.27
N ASP A 86 -7.60 37.06 -30.56
CA ASP A 86 -8.21 38.37 -30.25
C ASP A 86 -7.50 39.51 -31.00
#